data_AF-A0A943BF55-F1
#
_entry.id   AF-A0A943BF55-F1
#
_cell.length_a   1.000
_cell.length_b   1.000
_cell.length_c   1.000
_cell.angle_alpha   90.00
_cell.angle_beta   90.00
_cell.angle_gamma   90.00
#
_symmetry.space_group_name_H-M   'P 1'
#
loop_
_entity.id
_entity.type
_entity.pdbx_description
1 polymer ?
#
loop_
_entity_poly.entity_id
_entity_poly.type
_entity_poly.pdbx_seq_one_letter_code
_entity_poly.pdbx_strand_id
1 'polypeptide(L)'
;MRDDKTKTKQCKVCGRELSLDNFRKIYNKAYVNTCIECQGRILSEKKQQKRLANGEVVEVAMIERKFKKISFDQVLHKNVSGISHIARDEKFVRILDCKHSWGSNYGRVIVKDDDGVYRLLKPSRSRTTGELSYTLCKNIYIKSKNEFGHKKEKVLARDLVIKLFIINYDMKNNTECWRMNGDVEDNYYKNLYPVTQLQYQEIKNRSEKNGFVTEDEIIEIVNQEEYKPEEWKARYYNRTYNGVGYMGGRVDYKSDAWSRWTNMMQRCYNKKVLKKKPEYRGCRVCEEWQNFQNFKIWYDDHCLRGRKVDLDKDLLGRYGKLYSPETCSFITHFLNTVFERRNITIKKDKNGMYSAKMSIVNKIHDIGTFATEAEAMDAFIEYKKNYIAKLAESYKGKIQDCVYDAMMSWDIAA
;
A
#
# COMPACT_ATOMS: atom_id res chain seq x y z
N MET A 1 32.66 10.90 -33.21
CA MET A 1 32.46 10.73 -31.75
C MET A 1 32.04 9.30 -31.50
N ARG A 2 32.96 8.45 -31.01
CA ARG A 2 32.67 7.02 -30.76
C ARG A 2 31.81 6.89 -29.49
N ASP A 3 30.78 6.07 -29.61
CA ASP A 3 29.73 5.80 -28.62
C ASP A 3 30.32 5.39 -27.25
N ASP A 4 30.22 6.26 -26.23
CA ASP A 4 30.63 5.95 -24.85
C ASP A 4 29.55 5.11 -24.11
N LYS A 5 28.44 4.77 -24.79
CA LYS A 5 27.25 4.11 -24.23
C LYS A 5 27.38 2.61 -23.97
N THR A 6 28.41 1.95 -24.49
CA THR A 6 28.63 0.50 -24.31
C THR A 6 29.71 0.18 -23.27
N LYS A 7 30.40 1.17 -22.72
CA LYS A 7 31.48 0.93 -21.75
C LYS A 7 30.92 0.74 -20.35
N THR A 8 31.32 -0.36 -19.72
CA THR A 8 31.02 -0.71 -18.34
C THR A 8 32.25 -0.57 -17.46
N LYS A 9 32.02 -0.41 -16.15
CA LYS A 9 33.04 -0.35 -15.12
C LYS A 9 32.52 -1.04 -13.86
N GLN A 10 33.38 -1.81 -13.21
CA GLN A 10 33.06 -2.44 -11.94
C GLN A 10 33.17 -1.44 -10.78
N CYS A 11 32.16 -1.41 -9.92
CA CYS A 11 32.21 -0.60 -8.70
C CYS A 11 33.05 -1.30 -7.62
N LYS A 12 34.07 -0.62 -7.10
CA LYS A 12 34.94 -1.13 -6.03
C LYS A 12 34.24 -1.42 -4.70
N VAL A 13 33.02 -0.92 -4.48
CA VAL A 13 32.31 -1.06 -3.19
C VAL A 13 31.22 -2.13 -3.24
N CYS A 14 30.45 -2.22 -4.33
CA CYS A 14 29.40 -3.23 -4.45
C CYS A 14 29.74 -4.37 -5.41
N GLY A 15 30.90 -4.35 -6.08
CA GLY A 15 31.34 -5.39 -7.01
C GLY A 15 30.55 -5.47 -8.31
N ARG A 16 29.44 -4.72 -8.46
CA ARG A 16 28.61 -4.73 -9.67
C ARG A 16 29.32 -4.07 -10.84
N GLU A 17 29.23 -4.69 -12.01
CA GLU A 17 29.61 -4.10 -13.30
C GLU A 17 28.46 -3.22 -13.83
N LEU A 18 28.74 -1.94 -14.07
CA LEU A 18 27.73 -0.92 -14.36
C LEU A 18 28.19 -0.03 -15.52
N SER A 19 27.25 0.51 -16.30
CA SER A 19 27.55 1.57 -17.29
C SER A 19 28.26 2.75 -16.64
N LEU A 20 29.18 3.39 -17.39
CA LEU A 20 29.93 4.56 -16.95
C LEU A 20 29.05 5.74 -16.46
N ASP A 21 27.79 5.84 -16.93
CA ASP A 21 26.81 6.84 -16.43
C ASP A 21 26.50 6.68 -14.93
N ASN A 22 26.80 5.51 -14.36
CA ASN A 22 26.64 5.25 -12.93
C ASN A 22 27.84 5.71 -12.09
N PHE A 23 28.83 6.38 -12.69
CA PHE A 23 30.01 6.89 -12.03
C PHE A 23 30.14 8.40 -12.31
N ARG A 24 30.48 9.18 -11.28
CA ARG A 24 30.83 10.59 -11.49
C ARG A 24 32.15 10.72 -12.25
N LYS A 25 32.20 11.64 -13.21
CA LYS A 25 33.46 12.09 -13.81
C LYS A 25 34.11 13.12 -12.88
N ILE A 26 35.37 12.92 -12.54
CA ILE A 26 36.22 13.93 -11.92
C ILE A 26 36.85 14.75 -13.03
N TYR A 27 36.66 16.08 -12.98
CA TYR A 27 37.21 17.06 -13.93
C TYR A 27 36.99 16.70 -15.41
N ASN A 28 35.88 16.03 -15.74
CA ASN A 28 35.57 15.50 -17.07
C ASN A 28 36.63 14.56 -17.69
N LYS A 29 37.62 14.11 -16.91
CA LYS A 29 38.75 13.28 -17.38
C LYS A 29 38.62 11.82 -16.99
N ALA A 30 38.27 11.52 -15.73
CA ALA A 30 38.26 10.14 -15.22
C ALA A 30 37.00 9.82 -14.40
N TYR A 31 36.46 8.62 -14.58
CA TYR A 31 35.35 8.13 -13.76
C TYR A 31 35.86 7.62 -12.41
N VAL A 32 35.20 8.03 -11.33
CA VAL A 32 35.42 7.48 -9.98
C VAL A 32 35.27 5.96 -9.97
N ASN A 33 35.90 5.30 -8.99
CA ASN A 33 35.85 3.83 -8.87
C ASN A 33 34.64 3.32 -8.08
N THR A 34 33.87 4.24 -7.48
CA THR A 34 32.69 3.92 -6.68
C THR A 34 31.46 4.47 -7.38
N CYS A 35 30.47 3.62 -7.64
CA CYS A 35 29.26 4.08 -8.31
C CYS A 35 28.52 5.13 -7.46
N ILE A 36 27.75 5.99 -8.14
CA ILE A 36 27.00 7.09 -7.53
C ILE A 36 26.13 6.60 -6.36
N GLU A 37 25.53 5.42 -6.48
CA GLU A 37 24.72 4.80 -5.44
C GLU A 37 25.56 4.47 -4.19
N CYS A 38 26.71 3.83 -4.36
CA CYS A 38 27.61 3.53 -3.24
C CYS A 38 28.20 4.80 -2.62
N GLN A 39 28.52 5.82 -3.42
CA GLN A 39 28.94 7.12 -2.90
C GLN A 39 27.83 7.78 -2.08
N GLY A 40 26.59 7.77 -2.57
CA GLY A 40 25.43 8.26 -1.85
C GLY A 40 25.22 7.53 -0.52
N ARG A 41 25.37 6.21 -0.51
CA ARG A 41 25.34 5.39 0.71
C ARG A 41 26.42 5.80 1.71
N ILE A 42 27.68 5.90 1.27
CA ILE A 42 28.81 6.29 2.14
C ILE A 42 28.57 7.69 2.73
N LEU A 43 28.08 8.64 1.93
CA LEU A 43 27.77 9.99 2.41
C LEU A 43 26.61 9.99 3.41
N SER A 44 25.58 9.18 3.17
CA SER A 44 24.47 9.00 4.10
C SER A 44 24.91 8.37 5.41
N GLU A 45 25.76 7.33 5.35
CA GLU A 45 26.37 6.67 6.51
C GLU A 45 27.24 7.64 7.31
N LYS A 46 28.09 8.45 6.66
CA LYS A 46 28.87 9.50 7.32
C LYS A 46 27.98 10.56 7.98
N LYS A 47 26.90 10.96 7.31
CA LYS A 47 25.94 11.91 7.88
C LYS A 47 25.25 11.31 9.10
N GLN A 48 24.86 10.04 9.05
CA GLN A 48 24.27 9.32 10.17
C GLN A 48 25.24 9.15 11.34
N GLN A 49 26.50 8.77 11.08
CA GLN A 49 27.54 8.72 12.11
C GLN A 49 27.76 10.08 12.77
N LYS A 50 27.75 11.16 12.00
CA LYS A 50 27.85 12.53 12.53
C LYS A 50 26.63 12.91 13.39
N ARG A 51 25.42 12.47 13.01
CA ARG A 51 24.19 12.65 13.80
C ARG A 51 24.26 11.91 15.13
N LEU A 52 24.68 10.64 15.11
CA LEU A 52 24.92 9.83 16.31
C LEU A 52 26.00 10.43 17.22
N ALA A 53 27.12 10.89 16.64
CA ALA A 53 28.19 11.57 17.36
C ALA A 53 27.73 12.89 18.01
N ASN A 54 26.70 13.52 17.47
CA ASN A 54 26.06 14.71 18.03
C ASN A 54 24.95 14.38 19.05
N GLY A 55 24.81 13.13 19.46
CA GLY A 55 23.82 12.71 20.47
C GLY A 55 22.38 12.60 19.97
N GLU A 56 22.13 12.62 18.64
CA GLU A 56 20.79 12.30 18.13
C GLU A 56 20.49 10.81 18.35
N VAL A 57 19.50 10.53 19.21
CA VAL A 57 18.94 9.19 19.36
C VAL A 57 18.23 8.83 18.05
N VAL A 58 18.73 7.79 17.39
CA VAL A 58 18.08 7.24 16.21
C VAL A 58 17.25 6.04 16.67
N GLU A 59 15.94 6.24 16.76
CA GLU A 59 15.00 5.20 17.13
C GLU A 59 15.00 4.08 16.07
N VAL A 60 15.39 2.87 16.50
CA VAL A 60 15.23 1.64 15.73
C VAL A 60 13.75 1.27 15.79
N ALA A 61 13.13 1.08 14.62
CA ALA A 61 11.74 0.63 14.56
C ALA A 61 11.61 -0.76 15.19
N MET A 62 10.96 -0.82 16.35
CA MET A 62 10.61 -2.06 17.05
C MET A 62 9.26 -2.57 16.56
N ILE A 63 9.09 -3.89 16.62
CA ILE A 63 7.84 -4.56 16.28
C ILE A 63 6.93 -4.52 17.51
N GLU A 64 5.71 -4.04 17.33
CA GLU A 64 4.69 -3.98 18.39
C GLU A 64 3.48 -4.84 18.01
N ARG A 65 2.77 -5.38 19.01
CA ARG A 65 1.49 -6.05 18.75
C ARG A 65 0.42 -5.03 18.40
N LYS A 66 0.13 -4.86 17.10
CA LYS A 66 -0.94 -3.97 16.62
C LYS A 66 -1.78 -4.58 15.51
N PHE A 67 -3.00 -4.07 15.40
CA PHE A 67 -4.02 -4.49 14.44
C PHE A 67 -4.44 -3.33 13.54
N LYS A 68 -4.83 -3.66 12.30
CA LYS A 68 -5.26 -2.66 11.33
C LYS A 68 -6.54 -1.98 11.79
N LYS A 69 -6.59 -0.66 11.64
CA LYS A 69 -7.82 0.12 11.79
C LYS A 69 -8.63 -0.01 10.51
N ILE A 70 -9.75 -0.71 10.60
CA ILE A 70 -10.62 -1.00 9.45
C ILE A 70 -11.67 0.10 9.35
N SER A 71 -11.77 0.73 8.18
CA SER A 71 -12.82 1.71 7.90
C SER A 71 -14.18 1.03 7.79
N PHE A 72 -15.24 1.70 8.24
CA PHE A 72 -16.61 1.21 8.12
C PHE A 72 -16.97 0.87 6.67
N ASP A 73 -16.53 1.70 5.71
CA ASP A 73 -16.78 1.52 4.27
C ASP A 73 -16.13 0.25 3.66
N GLN A 74 -15.18 -0.36 4.36
CA GLN A 74 -14.52 -1.59 3.92
C GLN A 74 -15.19 -2.85 4.47
N VAL A 75 -16.14 -2.70 5.40
CA VAL A 75 -16.81 -3.81 6.07
C VAL A 75 -18.08 -4.19 5.30
N LEU A 76 -18.23 -5.49 5.02
CA LEU A 76 -19.49 -6.06 4.56
C LEU A 76 -20.38 -6.35 5.76
N HIS A 77 -21.51 -5.64 5.85
CA HIS A 77 -22.47 -5.80 6.95
C HIS A 77 -23.43 -6.96 6.73
N LYS A 78 -23.85 -7.61 7.82
CA LYS A 78 -24.82 -8.71 7.82
C LYS A 78 -26.13 -8.38 7.11
N ASN A 79 -26.65 -7.16 7.27
CA ASN A 79 -27.89 -6.73 6.60
C ASN A 79 -27.73 -6.60 5.07
N VAL A 80 -26.51 -6.47 4.56
CA VAL A 80 -26.21 -6.44 3.13
C VAL A 80 -26.01 -7.85 2.57
N SER A 81 -25.27 -8.70 3.29
CA SER A 81 -24.92 -10.04 2.79
C SER A 81 -25.93 -11.14 3.14
N GLY A 82 -26.74 -10.94 4.19
CA GLY A 82 -27.59 -11.97 4.78
C GLY A 82 -26.83 -13.07 5.53
N ILE A 83 -25.49 -13.02 5.58
CA ILE A 83 -24.66 -14.09 6.13
C ILE A 83 -24.46 -13.88 7.63
N SER A 84 -24.83 -14.89 8.42
CA SER A 84 -24.67 -14.86 9.87
C SER A 84 -23.20 -14.89 10.30
N HIS A 85 -22.90 -14.08 11.32
CA HIS A 85 -21.61 -14.05 11.97
C HIS A 85 -21.48 -15.23 12.95
N ILE A 86 -20.28 -15.77 13.11
CA ILE A 86 -19.97 -16.82 14.10
C ILE A 86 -19.56 -16.26 15.46
N ALA A 87 -19.22 -14.98 15.51
CA ALA A 87 -18.86 -14.28 16.73
C ALA A 87 -19.33 -12.83 16.68
N ARG A 88 -19.50 -12.20 17.86
CA ARG A 88 -19.97 -10.81 17.98
C ARG A 88 -19.02 -9.81 17.32
N ASP A 89 -17.72 -10.06 17.38
CA ASP A 89 -16.68 -9.18 16.83
C ASP A 89 -16.27 -9.56 15.40
N GLU A 90 -16.96 -10.50 14.76
CA GLU A 90 -16.63 -10.87 13.38
C GLU A 90 -16.94 -9.75 12.40
N LYS A 91 -15.96 -9.43 11.55
CA LYS A 91 -16.03 -8.42 10.50
C LYS A 91 -15.48 -8.98 9.21
N PHE A 92 -16.25 -8.87 8.13
CA PHE A 92 -15.81 -9.20 6.77
C PHE A 92 -15.26 -7.96 6.08
N VAL A 93 -13.97 -7.96 5.75
CA VAL A 93 -13.26 -6.83 5.15
C VAL A 93 -12.96 -7.10 3.68
N ARG A 94 -13.18 -6.09 2.83
CA ARG A 94 -13.00 -6.19 1.38
C ARG A 94 -11.56 -6.56 1.00
N ILE A 95 -11.42 -7.55 0.12
CA ILE A 95 -10.15 -7.95 -0.50
C ILE A 95 -10.06 -7.24 -1.85
N LEU A 96 -9.47 -6.05 -1.89
CA LEU A 96 -9.50 -5.16 -3.07
C LEU A 96 -8.92 -5.79 -4.34
N ASP A 97 -7.91 -6.64 -4.19
CA ASP A 97 -7.20 -7.25 -5.31
C ASP A 97 -7.95 -8.46 -5.87
N CYS A 98 -9.11 -8.83 -5.30
CA CYS A 98 -9.93 -9.96 -5.72
C CYS A 98 -11.31 -9.50 -6.17
N LYS A 99 -11.87 -10.20 -7.15
CA LYS A 99 -13.24 -9.98 -7.62
C LYS A 99 -14.21 -10.14 -6.45
N HIS A 100 -14.92 -9.06 -6.11
CA HIS A 100 -15.99 -8.96 -5.11
C HIS A 100 -15.89 -9.99 -3.96
N SER A 101 -14.80 -9.93 -3.20
CA SER A 101 -14.47 -10.87 -2.13
C SER A 101 -14.23 -10.15 -0.80
N TRP A 102 -14.58 -10.79 0.32
CA TRP A 102 -14.35 -10.30 1.68
C TRP A 102 -13.83 -11.41 2.58
N GLY A 103 -12.78 -11.12 3.35
CA GLY A 103 -12.23 -12.03 4.36
C GLY A 103 -12.58 -11.57 5.77
N SER A 104 -12.92 -12.50 6.65
CA SER A 104 -13.20 -12.21 8.06
C SER A 104 -11.96 -12.32 8.94
N ASN A 105 -12.01 -11.71 10.11
CA ASN A 105 -11.02 -11.84 11.18
C ASN A 105 -10.95 -13.23 11.82
N TYR A 106 -11.77 -14.18 11.35
CA TYR A 106 -11.79 -15.59 11.70
C TYR A 106 -11.39 -16.50 10.53
N GLY A 107 -10.96 -15.93 9.40
CA GLY A 107 -10.51 -16.70 8.24
C GLY A 107 -11.63 -17.23 7.34
N ARG A 108 -12.90 -16.87 7.57
CA ARG A 108 -14.01 -17.15 6.63
C ARG A 108 -14.01 -16.17 5.46
N VAL A 109 -14.41 -16.62 4.27
CA VAL A 109 -14.46 -15.78 3.06
C VAL A 109 -15.87 -15.74 2.47
N ILE A 110 -16.32 -14.54 2.10
CA ILE A 110 -17.54 -14.30 1.34
C ILE A 110 -17.16 -13.81 -0.06
N VAL A 111 -17.88 -14.28 -1.08
CA VAL A 111 -17.83 -13.73 -2.43
C VAL A 111 -19.21 -13.26 -2.86
N LYS A 112 -19.27 -12.26 -3.74
CA LYS A 112 -20.48 -11.88 -4.47
C LYS A 112 -20.34 -12.38 -5.91
N ASP A 113 -21.33 -13.13 -6.38
CA ASP A 113 -21.36 -13.60 -7.77
C ASP A 113 -21.86 -12.52 -8.74
N ASP A 114 -21.88 -12.83 -10.03
CA ASP A 114 -22.27 -11.90 -11.09
C ASP A 114 -23.78 -11.56 -11.06
N ASP A 115 -24.60 -12.41 -10.44
CA ASP A 115 -26.03 -12.15 -10.19
C ASP A 115 -26.24 -11.25 -8.95
N GLY A 116 -25.16 -10.93 -8.25
CA GLY A 116 -25.14 -10.07 -7.09
C GLY A 116 -25.46 -10.77 -5.77
N VAL A 117 -25.46 -12.10 -5.74
CA VAL A 117 -25.74 -12.91 -4.56
C VAL A 117 -24.46 -13.14 -3.76
N TYR A 118 -24.53 -12.89 -2.46
CA TYR A 118 -23.42 -13.16 -1.53
C TYR A 118 -23.43 -14.63 -1.11
N ARG A 119 -22.26 -15.27 -1.15
CA ARG A 119 -22.07 -16.68 -0.76
C ARG A 119 -20.87 -16.83 0.16
N LEU A 120 -21.06 -17.59 1.24
CA LEU A 120 -19.96 -18.03 2.10
C LEU A 120 -19.20 -19.16 1.39
N LEU A 121 -17.91 -18.97 1.13
CA LEU A 121 -17.09 -19.98 0.49
C LEU A 121 -16.76 -21.11 1.48
N LYS A 122 -16.80 -22.35 0.98
CA LYS A 122 -16.25 -23.51 1.69
C LYS A 122 -14.74 -23.59 1.43
N PRO A 123 -13.89 -23.60 2.47
CA PRO A 123 -12.45 -23.75 2.30
C PRO A 123 -12.09 -25.17 1.88
N SER A 124 -10.96 -25.30 1.19
CA SER A 124 -10.25 -26.57 1.01
C SER A 124 -9.29 -26.78 2.17
N ARG A 125 -9.27 -27.97 2.74
CA ARG A 125 -8.36 -28.36 3.84
C ARG A 125 -7.15 -29.13 3.30
N SER A 126 -5.96 -28.72 3.71
CA SER A 126 -4.72 -29.46 3.44
C SER A 126 -4.72 -30.78 4.20
N ARG A 127 -4.48 -31.91 3.51
CA ARG A 127 -4.39 -33.23 4.18
C ARG A 127 -3.12 -33.37 5.02
N THR A 128 -2.05 -32.67 4.64
CA THR A 128 -0.75 -32.77 5.32
C THR A 128 -0.66 -31.83 6.51
N THR A 129 -1.15 -30.60 6.36
CA THR A 129 -0.99 -29.55 7.38
C THR A 129 -2.26 -29.22 8.13
N GLY A 130 -3.44 -29.65 7.66
CA GLY A 130 -4.73 -29.24 8.23
C GLY A 130 -5.16 -27.81 7.87
N GLU A 131 -4.30 -27.03 7.21
CA GLU A 131 -4.58 -25.63 6.92
C GLU A 131 -5.73 -25.43 5.93
N LEU A 132 -6.54 -24.41 6.23
CA LEU A 132 -7.63 -23.97 5.39
C LEU A 132 -7.13 -23.03 4.29
N SER A 133 -7.67 -23.22 3.09
CA SER A 133 -7.31 -22.43 1.92
C SER A 133 -8.52 -22.15 1.03
N TYR A 134 -8.49 -21.03 0.33
CA TYR A 134 -9.52 -20.59 -0.60
C TYR A 134 -8.92 -20.40 -1.99
N THR A 135 -9.73 -20.59 -3.02
CA THR A 135 -9.39 -20.21 -4.39
C THR A 135 -10.15 -18.93 -4.73
N LEU A 136 -9.44 -17.81 -4.85
CA LEU A 136 -10.01 -16.50 -5.16
C LEU A 136 -9.64 -16.06 -6.57
N CYS A 137 -10.45 -15.20 -7.17
CA CYS A 137 -10.18 -14.60 -8.49
C CYS A 137 -9.45 -13.27 -8.30
N LYS A 138 -8.12 -13.29 -8.33
CA LYS A 138 -7.28 -12.09 -8.23
C LYS A 138 -7.35 -11.28 -9.53
N ASN A 139 -7.56 -9.98 -9.42
CA ASN A 139 -7.54 -9.03 -10.51
C ASN A 139 -6.07 -8.69 -10.84
N ILE A 140 -5.63 -9.08 -12.02
CA ILE A 140 -4.23 -8.97 -12.45
C ILE A 140 -4.12 -8.23 -13.76
N TYR A 141 -3.03 -7.49 -13.95
CA TYR A 141 -2.73 -6.86 -15.22
C TYR A 141 -2.06 -7.85 -16.18
N ILE A 142 -2.70 -8.12 -17.31
CA ILE A 142 -2.23 -9.03 -18.36
C ILE A 142 -1.49 -8.21 -19.42
N LYS A 143 -0.16 -8.15 -19.31
CA LYS A 143 0.69 -7.30 -20.16
C LYS A 143 0.50 -7.54 -21.66
N SER A 144 0.33 -8.79 -22.10
CA SER A 144 0.16 -9.15 -23.51
C SER A 144 -1.13 -8.59 -24.13
N LYS A 145 -2.18 -8.44 -23.31
CA LYS A 145 -3.48 -7.93 -23.73
C LYS A 145 -3.68 -6.46 -23.40
N ASN A 146 -2.77 -5.86 -22.62
CA ASN A 146 -2.88 -4.49 -22.16
C ASN A 146 -4.20 -4.23 -21.40
N GLU A 147 -4.62 -5.20 -20.60
CA GLU A 147 -5.88 -5.16 -19.85
C GLU A 147 -5.73 -5.86 -18.50
N PHE A 148 -6.62 -5.52 -17.56
CA PHE A 148 -6.87 -6.25 -16.35
C PHE A 148 -7.81 -7.41 -16.63
N GLY A 149 -7.47 -8.57 -16.09
CA GLY A 149 -8.30 -9.76 -16.09
C GLY A 149 -8.22 -10.48 -14.76
N HIS A 150 -8.67 -11.73 -14.72
CA HIS A 150 -8.72 -12.50 -13.48
C HIS A 150 -7.87 -13.75 -13.56
N LYS A 151 -7.15 -14.03 -12.47
CA LYS A 151 -6.42 -15.28 -12.27
C LYS A 151 -6.91 -15.93 -10.99
N LYS A 152 -7.24 -17.22 -11.07
CA LYS A 152 -7.52 -18.02 -9.88
C LYS A 152 -6.23 -18.22 -9.09
N GLU A 153 -6.26 -17.88 -7.81
CA GLU A 153 -5.14 -18.00 -6.90
C GLU A 153 -5.58 -18.70 -5.62
N LYS A 154 -4.79 -19.67 -5.18
CA LYS A 154 -5.01 -20.35 -3.90
C LYS A 154 -4.31 -19.57 -2.80
N VAL A 155 -5.06 -19.22 -1.76
CA VAL A 155 -4.58 -18.43 -0.62
C VAL A 155 -4.94 -19.13 0.69
N LEU A 156 -4.05 -19.09 1.68
CA LEU A 156 -4.35 -19.64 3.01
C LEU A 156 -5.27 -18.69 3.77
N ALA A 157 -6.17 -19.26 4.59
CA ALA A 157 -7.05 -18.48 5.45
C ALA A 157 -6.26 -17.59 6.42
N ARG A 158 -5.19 -18.13 7.03
CA ARG A 158 -4.31 -17.39 7.93
C ARG A 158 -3.66 -16.18 7.24
N ASP A 159 -3.20 -16.34 6.00
CA ASP A 159 -2.48 -15.29 5.27
C ASP A 159 -3.43 -14.15 4.90
N LEU A 160 -4.68 -14.47 4.55
CA LEU A 160 -5.74 -13.48 4.35
C LEU A 160 -6.01 -12.71 5.66
N VAL A 161 -6.08 -13.41 6.79
CA VAL A 161 -6.31 -12.76 8.09
C VAL A 161 -5.15 -11.84 8.47
N ILE A 162 -3.92 -12.32 8.32
CA ILE A 162 -2.71 -11.52 8.54
C ILE A 162 -2.75 -10.27 7.65
N LYS A 163 -2.99 -10.43 6.35
CA LYS A 163 -3.06 -9.32 5.37
C LYS A 163 -4.13 -8.28 5.74
N LEU A 164 -5.29 -8.71 6.24
CA LEU A 164 -6.45 -7.83 6.44
C LEU A 164 -6.54 -7.21 7.84
N PHE A 165 -6.01 -7.87 8.88
CA PHE A 165 -6.28 -7.49 10.27
C PHE A 165 -5.04 -7.20 11.10
N ILE A 166 -3.85 -7.67 10.71
CA ILE A 166 -2.63 -7.54 11.50
C ILE A 166 -1.69 -6.51 10.85
N ILE A 167 -1.02 -5.69 11.66
CA ILE A 167 0.06 -4.84 11.16
C ILE A 167 1.34 -5.70 11.10
N ASN A 168 1.74 -6.11 9.89
CA ASN A 168 2.93 -6.91 9.69
C ASN A 168 4.12 -6.00 9.31
N TYR A 169 5.05 -5.78 10.25
CA TYR A 169 6.18 -4.86 10.08
C TYR A 169 7.29 -5.39 9.17
N ASP A 170 7.34 -6.71 8.93
CA ASP A 170 8.36 -7.36 8.10
C ASP A 170 7.73 -8.43 7.20
N MET A 171 6.89 -7.99 6.27
CA MET A 171 6.18 -8.88 5.34
C MET A 171 7.13 -9.66 4.43
N LYS A 172 8.38 -9.19 4.27
CA LYS A 172 9.39 -9.85 3.44
C LYS A 172 9.88 -11.14 4.11
N ASN A 173 10.16 -11.08 5.41
CA ASN A 173 10.84 -12.16 6.11
C ASN A 173 9.89 -13.00 6.99
N ASN A 174 8.69 -12.49 7.30
CA ASN A 174 7.68 -13.22 8.04
C ASN A 174 6.99 -14.26 7.14
N THR A 175 7.66 -15.39 6.95
CA THR A 175 7.20 -16.53 6.12
C THR A 175 6.43 -17.58 6.91
N GLU A 176 6.51 -17.55 8.24
CA GLU A 176 5.82 -18.46 9.14
C GLU A 176 4.75 -17.72 9.97
N CYS A 177 3.89 -18.49 10.64
CA CYS A 177 2.88 -17.96 11.54
C CYS A 177 2.79 -18.81 12.80
N TRP A 178 3.17 -18.25 13.95
CA TRP A 178 2.89 -18.87 15.24
C TRP A 178 1.41 -18.73 15.59
N ARG A 179 0.83 -19.78 16.19
CA ARG A 179 -0.57 -19.82 16.65
C ARG A 179 -0.57 -20.10 18.14
N MET A 180 -1.17 -19.21 18.94
CA MET A 180 -1.15 -19.30 20.40
C MET A 180 -1.70 -20.62 20.94
N ASN A 181 -2.72 -21.15 20.28
CA ASN A 181 -3.50 -22.28 20.78
C ASN A 181 -3.03 -23.62 20.20
N GLY A 182 -2.02 -23.61 19.33
CA GLY A 182 -1.59 -24.78 18.55
C GLY A 182 -2.59 -25.27 17.49
N ASP A 183 -3.84 -24.80 17.53
CA ASP A 183 -4.89 -25.18 16.59
C ASP A 183 -4.65 -24.55 15.20
N VAL A 184 -4.42 -25.42 14.21
CA VAL A 184 -4.17 -25.03 12.81
C VAL A 184 -5.41 -24.48 12.09
N GLU A 185 -6.60 -24.73 12.63
CA GLU A 185 -7.85 -24.20 12.10
C GLU A 185 -8.23 -22.85 12.71
N ASP A 186 -7.63 -22.50 13.85
CA ASP A 186 -7.84 -21.20 14.50
C ASP A 186 -7.17 -20.08 13.72
N ASN A 187 -7.96 -19.41 12.89
CA ASN A 187 -7.54 -18.25 12.11
C ASN A 187 -8.06 -16.95 12.74
N TYR A 188 -8.35 -16.93 14.05
CA TYR A 188 -8.70 -15.69 14.73
C TYR A 188 -7.47 -14.76 14.79
N TYR A 189 -7.61 -13.56 14.26
CA TYR A 189 -6.49 -12.62 14.05
C TYR A 189 -5.64 -12.32 15.29
N LYS A 190 -6.21 -12.38 16.50
CA LYS A 190 -5.45 -12.16 17.75
C LYS A 190 -4.54 -13.33 18.11
N ASN A 191 -4.84 -14.52 17.62
CA ASN A 191 -4.11 -15.75 17.91
C ASN A 191 -2.99 -16.02 16.88
N LEU A 192 -2.93 -15.22 15.80
CA LEU A 192 -1.94 -15.34 14.73
C LEU A 192 -0.77 -14.35 14.91
N TYR A 193 0.45 -14.86 14.76
CA TYR A 193 1.70 -14.13 14.89
C TYR A 193 2.59 -14.37 13.67
N PRO A 194 2.59 -13.47 12.68
CA PRO A 194 3.51 -13.59 11.55
C PRO A 194 4.95 -13.41 12.05
N VAL A 195 5.80 -14.40 11.79
CA VAL A 195 7.17 -14.47 12.31
C VAL A 195 8.11 -15.06 11.27
N THR A 196 9.41 -14.85 11.45
CA THR A 196 10.43 -15.53 10.65
C THR A 196 10.51 -17.01 11.03
N GLN A 197 11.12 -17.83 10.18
CA GLN A 197 11.35 -19.25 10.49
C GLN A 197 12.18 -19.44 11.78
N LEU A 198 13.22 -18.62 11.99
CA LEU A 198 14.07 -18.70 13.18
C LEU A 198 13.29 -18.34 14.45
N GLN A 199 12.50 -17.27 14.40
CA GLN A 199 11.63 -16.85 15.51
C GLN A 199 10.59 -17.93 15.82
N TYR A 200 9.98 -18.54 14.79
CA TYR A 200 9.03 -19.63 14.98
C TYR A 200 9.65 -20.81 15.75
N GLN A 201 10.87 -21.23 15.38
CA GLN A 201 11.55 -22.33 16.06
C GLN A 201 11.85 -21.97 17.52
N GLU A 202 12.28 -20.75 17.80
CA GLU A 202 12.52 -20.32 19.19
C GLU A 202 11.24 -20.31 20.02
N ILE A 203 10.16 -19.71 19.49
CA ILE A 203 8.87 -19.68 20.17
C ILE A 203 8.38 -21.11 20.45
N LYS A 204 8.53 -22.00 19.47
CA LYS A 204 8.21 -23.42 19.60
C LYS A 204 9.01 -24.09 20.71
N ASN A 205 10.33 -23.92 20.74
CA ASN A 205 11.21 -24.48 21.77
C ASN A 205 10.82 -24.00 23.18
N ARG A 206 10.53 -22.70 23.34
CA ARG A 206 10.08 -22.16 24.63
C ARG A 206 8.72 -22.72 25.05
N SER A 207 7.77 -22.81 24.11
CA SER A 207 6.46 -23.37 24.37
C SER A 207 6.53 -24.86 24.75
N GLU A 208 7.40 -25.65 24.11
CA GLU A 208 7.60 -27.07 24.44
C GLU A 208 8.25 -27.23 25.83
N LYS A 209 9.17 -26.33 26.20
CA LYS A 209 9.85 -26.34 27.51
C LYS A 209 8.94 -25.91 28.67
N ASN A 210 8.14 -24.85 28.46
CA ASN A 210 7.35 -24.21 29.51
C ASN A 210 5.86 -24.64 29.49
N GLY A 211 5.42 -25.36 28.47
CA GLY A 211 4.03 -25.75 28.24
C GLY A 211 3.16 -24.67 27.59
N PHE A 212 3.59 -23.40 27.64
CA PHE A 212 2.97 -22.28 26.94
C PHE A 212 4.00 -21.17 26.67
N VAL A 213 3.62 -20.19 25.85
CA VAL A 213 4.37 -18.97 25.62
C VAL A 213 3.40 -17.78 25.64
N THR A 214 3.80 -16.71 26.31
CA THR A 214 3.00 -15.48 26.44
C THR A 214 3.18 -14.54 25.24
N GLU A 215 2.26 -13.60 25.05
CA GLU A 215 2.40 -12.55 24.02
C GLU A 215 3.67 -11.72 24.25
N ASP A 216 3.99 -11.38 25.50
CA ASP A 216 5.18 -10.60 25.84
C ASP A 216 6.48 -11.34 25.46
N GLU A 217 6.57 -12.64 25.75
CA GLU A 217 7.71 -13.47 25.34
C GLU A 217 7.84 -13.55 23.81
N ILE A 218 6.73 -13.66 23.08
CA ILE A 218 6.76 -13.65 21.61
C ILE A 218 7.28 -12.30 21.09
N ILE A 219 6.77 -11.19 21.63
CA ILE A 219 7.19 -9.84 21.22
C ILE A 219 8.66 -9.58 21.58
N GLU A 220 9.14 -10.14 22.70
CA GLU A 220 10.55 -10.12 23.06
C GLU A 220 11.40 -10.85 22.00
N ILE A 221 11.10 -12.12 21.71
CA ILE A 221 11.79 -12.93 20.69
C ILE A 221 11.81 -12.22 19.34
N VAL A 222 10.66 -11.72 18.91
CA VAL A 222 10.51 -11.04 17.62
C VAL A 222 11.40 -9.80 17.54
N ASN A 223 11.74 -9.16 18.65
CA ASN A 223 12.54 -7.94 18.69
C ASN A 223 14.04 -8.14 18.99
N GLN A 224 14.45 -9.27 19.58
CA GLN A 224 15.85 -9.57 19.84
C GLN A 224 16.66 -9.72 18.53
N GLU A 225 17.88 -9.18 18.51
CA GLU A 225 18.76 -9.15 17.33
C GLU A 225 19.16 -10.55 16.86
N GLU A 226 19.38 -11.49 17.78
CA GLU A 226 19.77 -12.87 17.51
C GLU A 226 18.75 -13.67 16.70
N TYR A 227 17.47 -13.29 16.75
CA TYR A 227 16.39 -13.94 16.00
C TYR A 227 15.99 -13.16 14.74
N LYS A 228 16.76 -12.15 14.34
CA LYS A 228 16.55 -11.44 13.08
C LYS A 228 17.16 -12.21 11.89
N PRO A 229 16.67 -11.98 10.66
CA PRO A 229 17.29 -12.54 9.46
C PRO A 229 18.76 -12.16 9.31
N GLU A 230 19.56 -12.99 8.64
CA GLU A 230 21.01 -12.78 8.48
C GLU A 230 21.34 -11.42 7.81
N GLU A 231 20.51 -10.96 6.87
CA GLU A 231 20.70 -9.66 6.22
C GLU A 231 20.28 -8.46 7.08
N TRP A 232 19.70 -8.69 8.26
CA TRP A 232 19.22 -7.66 9.16
C TRP A 232 20.37 -6.83 9.67
N LYS A 233 20.16 -5.51 9.71
CA LYS A 233 21.09 -4.54 10.30
C LYS A 233 20.27 -3.43 10.92
N ALA A 234 20.52 -3.11 12.20
CA ALA A 234 19.81 -2.06 12.93
C ALA A 234 19.67 -0.76 12.12
N ARG A 235 20.73 -0.36 11.41
CA ARG A 235 20.74 0.83 10.55
C ARG A 235 19.63 0.91 9.50
N TYR A 236 19.08 -0.22 9.03
CA TYR A 236 17.98 -0.23 8.06
C TYR A 236 16.61 0.01 8.71
N TYR A 237 16.51 -0.17 10.03
CA TYR A 237 15.31 0.00 10.82
C TYR A 237 15.25 1.37 11.52
N ASN A 238 16.34 2.12 11.44
CA ASN A 238 16.41 3.51 11.88
C ASN A 238 15.40 4.40 11.13
N ARG A 239 14.53 5.09 11.89
CA ARG A 239 13.51 6.04 11.36
C ARG A 239 14.16 7.30 10.76
N THR A 240 14.69 7.17 9.56
CA THR A 240 15.51 8.20 8.89
C THR A 240 14.72 9.13 7.98
N TYR A 241 13.52 8.74 7.54
CA TYR A 241 12.70 9.52 6.59
C TYR A 241 11.61 10.31 7.30
N ASN A 242 11.89 11.60 7.49
CA ASN A 242 11.03 12.54 8.23
C ASN A 242 10.69 12.06 9.66
N GLY A 243 11.57 11.27 10.28
CA GLY A 243 11.38 10.71 11.63
C GLY A 243 10.33 9.59 11.72
N VAL A 244 9.81 9.12 10.60
CA VAL A 244 8.74 8.10 10.58
C VAL A 244 9.18 6.87 9.81
N GLY A 245 9.57 7.03 8.54
CA GLY A 245 9.86 5.90 7.65
C GLY A 245 11.29 5.39 7.76
N TYR A 246 11.45 4.11 7.45
CA TYR A 246 12.71 3.37 7.50
C TYR A 246 12.82 2.41 6.31
N MET A 247 14.04 1.92 6.05
CA MET A 247 14.35 1.16 4.83
C MET A 247 13.92 -0.30 4.91
N GLY A 248 13.99 -0.91 6.10
CA GLY A 248 13.70 -2.32 6.38
C GLY A 248 14.60 -3.34 5.66
N GLY A 249 15.61 -2.88 4.93
CA GLY A 249 16.53 -3.72 4.17
C GLY A 249 17.37 -2.90 3.21
N ARG A 250 18.06 -3.57 2.28
CA ARG A 250 18.80 -2.90 1.19
C ARG A 250 17.82 -2.23 0.22
N VAL A 251 18.21 -1.08 -0.32
CA VAL A 251 17.37 -0.24 -1.19
C VAL A 251 18.13 0.17 -2.43
N ASP A 252 17.48 0.06 -3.59
CA ASP A 252 17.89 0.76 -4.81
C ASP A 252 17.26 2.16 -4.85
N TYR A 253 18.08 3.16 -4.53
CA TYR A 253 17.66 4.57 -4.48
C TYR A 253 17.28 5.16 -5.85
N LYS A 254 17.57 4.47 -6.95
CA LYS A 254 17.20 4.89 -8.30
C LYS A 254 15.89 4.27 -8.78
N SER A 255 15.34 3.31 -8.03
CA SER A 255 14.09 2.64 -8.41
C SER A 255 12.89 3.58 -8.35
N ASP A 256 11.91 3.37 -9.24
CA ASP A 256 10.66 4.13 -9.20
C ASP A 256 9.92 3.92 -7.88
N ALA A 257 9.87 2.69 -7.36
CA ALA A 257 9.29 2.37 -6.06
C ALA A 257 9.85 3.27 -4.93
N TRP A 258 11.17 3.46 -4.90
CA TRP A 258 11.82 4.34 -3.93
C TRP A 258 11.41 5.80 -4.09
N SER A 259 11.38 6.29 -5.34
CA SER A 259 10.90 7.64 -5.65
C SER A 259 9.46 7.85 -5.20
N ARG A 260 8.56 6.90 -5.47
CA ARG A 260 7.14 6.96 -5.06
C ARG A 260 7.00 6.95 -3.54
N TRP A 261 7.67 6.04 -2.86
CA TRP A 261 7.64 5.94 -1.41
C TRP A 261 8.17 7.21 -0.73
N THR A 262 9.34 7.72 -1.17
CA THR A 262 9.90 8.96 -0.60
C THR A 262 9.01 10.17 -0.85
N ASN A 263 8.37 10.28 -2.02
CA ASN A 263 7.40 11.33 -2.31
C ASN A 263 6.15 11.23 -1.42
N MET A 264 5.62 10.03 -1.19
CA MET A 264 4.51 9.78 -0.27
C MET A 264 4.87 10.21 1.17
N MET A 265 6.06 9.80 1.66
CA MET A 265 6.55 10.17 2.99
C MET A 265 6.75 11.68 3.13
N GLN A 266 7.26 12.36 2.09
CA GLN A 266 7.42 13.81 2.10
C GLN A 266 6.08 14.55 2.16
N ARG A 267 5.08 14.11 1.37
CA ARG A 267 3.73 14.69 1.39
C ARG A 267 3.10 14.61 2.78
N CYS A 268 3.32 13.52 3.52
CA CYS A 268 2.73 13.31 4.84
C CYS A 268 3.46 14.06 5.97
N TYR A 269 4.80 14.08 5.95
CA TYR A 269 5.59 14.41 7.16
C TYR A 269 6.62 15.53 6.97
N ASN A 270 6.93 15.93 5.74
CA ASN A 270 7.94 16.96 5.53
C ASN A 270 7.36 18.36 5.79
N LYS A 271 7.79 19.01 6.87
CA LYS A 271 7.32 20.34 7.28
C LYS A 271 7.36 21.39 6.16
N LYS A 272 8.39 21.38 5.30
CA LYS A 272 8.52 22.34 4.18
C LYS A 272 7.49 22.05 3.09
N VAL A 273 7.26 20.77 2.77
CA VAL A 273 6.23 20.36 1.81
C VAL A 273 4.84 20.71 2.33
N LEU A 274 4.54 20.41 3.59
CA LEU A 274 3.26 20.72 4.24
C LEU A 274 2.98 22.24 4.33
N LYS A 275 4.02 23.07 4.46
CA LYS A 275 3.87 24.54 4.39
C LYS A 275 3.52 25.02 2.98
N LYS A 276 4.12 24.42 1.95
CA LYS A 276 3.87 24.77 0.53
C LYS A 276 2.58 24.19 -0.02
N LYS A 277 2.17 23.02 0.48
CA LYS A 277 1.00 22.26 0.03
C LYS A 277 0.12 21.87 1.23
N PRO A 278 -0.64 22.82 1.80
CA PRO A 278 -1.46 22.59 2.98
C PRO A 278 -2.53 21.51 2.80
N GLU A 279 -2.92 21.16 1.56
CA GLU A 279 -3.86 20.09 1.26
C GLU A 279 -3.42 18.71 1.78
N TYR A 280 -2.11 18.50 1.95
CA TYR A 280 -1.57 17.27 2.53
C TYR A 280 -1.49 17.29 4.06
N ARG A 281 -1.91 18.38 4.72
CA ARG A 281 -1.96 18.42 6.18
C ARG A 281 -2.88 17.32 6.72
N GLY A 282 -2.39 16.61 7.73
CA GLY A 282 -3.09 15.47 8.32
C GLY A 282 -2.92 14.16 7.54
N CYS A 283 -2.31 14.17 6.34
CA CYS A 283 -1.97 12.95 5.62
C CYS A 283 -0.97 12.11 6.42
N ARG A 284 -1.23 10.80 6.46
CA ARG A 284 -0.44 9.79 7.16
C ARG A 284 -0.26 8.57 6.27
N VAL A 285 0.72 7.75 6.62
CA VAL A 285 1.03 6.48 5.97
C VAL A 285 0.75 5.37 6.99
N CYS A 286 0.13 4.26 6.58
CA CYS A 286 -0.09 3.11 7.46
C CYS A 286 1.25 2.58 8.02
N GLU A 287 1.21 1.95 9.20
CA GLU A 287 2.42 1.52 9.89
C GLU A 287 3.25 0.53 9.05
N GLU A 288 2.60 -0.38 8.32
CA GLU A 288 3.27 -1.33 7.43
C GLU A 288 4.08 -0.62 6.35
N TRP A 289 3.57 0.46 5.76
CA TRP A 289 4.26 1.22 4.71
C TRP A 289 5.27 2.24 5.24
N GLN A 290 5.43 2.37 6.56
CA GLN A 290 6.59 3.08 7.11
C GLN A 290 7.89 2.30 6.84
N ASN A 291 7.79 0.97 6.66
CA ASN A 291 8.84 0.14 6.09
C ASN A 291 8.79 0.21 4.55
N PHE A 292 9.86 0.70 3.93
CA PHE A 292 9.96 0.71 2.47
C PHE A 292 9.85 -0.69 1.84
N GLN A 293 10.40 -1.75 2.45
CA GLN A 293 10.31 -3.10 1.87
C GLN A 293 8.86 -3.57 1.76
N ASN A 294 8.03 -3.30 2.77
CA ASN A 294 6.61 -3.63 2.75
C ASN A 294 5.85 -2.86 1.66
N PHE A 295 6.09 -1.54 1.55
CA PHE A 295 5.54 -0.76 0.44
C PHE A 295 5.97 -1.32 -0.91
N LYS A 296 7.24 -1.75 -1.04
CA LYS A 296 7.78 -2.31 -2.27
C LYS A 296 7.08 -3.62 -2.68
N ILE A 297 6.73 -4.48 -1.73
CA ILE A 297 5.94 -5.70 -2.00
C ILE A 297 4.61 -5.33 -2.65
N TRP A 298 3.88 -4.38 -2.06
CA TRP A 298 2.62 -3.90 -2.65
C TRP A 298 2.85 -3.24 -4.02
N TYR A 299 3.86 -2.37 -4.12
CA TYR A 299 4.20 -1.66 -5.35
C TYR A 299 4.48 -2.64 -6.50
N ASP A 300 5.23 -3.71 -6.27
CA ASP A 300 5.61 -4.65 -7.34
C ASP A 300 4.40 -5.43 -7.88
N ASP A 301 3.38 -5.67 -7.05
CA ASP A 301 2.14 -6.35 -7.43
C ASP A 301 1.13 -5.40 -8.13
N HIS A 302 1.18 -4.10 -7.85
CA HIS A 302 0.16 -3.13 -8.29
C HIS A 302 0.64 -2.15 -9.37
N CYS A 303 1.94 -1.85 -9.44
CA CYS A 303 2.44 -0.82 -10.34
C CYS A 303 2.49 -1.30 -11.80
N LEU A 304 1.83 -0.56 -12.68
CA LEU A 304 1.88 -0.77 -14.13
C LEU A 304 3.20 -0.24 -14.71
N ARG A 305 4.28 -1.02 -14.60
CA ARG A 305 5.63 -0.65 -15.09
C ARG A 305 5.61 -0.18 -16.54
N GLY A 306 6.28 0.94 -16.81
CA GLY A 306 6.34 1.56 -18.14
C GLY A 306 5.17 2.49 -18.47
N ARG A 307 4.20 2.67 -17.56
CA ARG A 307 3.11 3.65 -17.70
C ARG A 307 3.32 4.86 -16.83
N LYS A 308 2.79 6.00 -17.29
CA LYS A 308 2.68 7.21 -16.49
C LYS A 308 1.45 7.11 -15.57
N VAL A 309 1.65 6.49 -14.42
CA VAL A 309 0.66 6.37 -13.34
C VAL A 309 1.11 7.15 -12.11
N ASP A 310 0.13 7.52 -11.30
CA ASP A 310 0.30 8.18 -10.02
C ASP A 310 -0.24 7.29 -8.90
N LEU A 311 0.45 7.30 -7.76
CA LEU A 311 -0.03 6.71 -6.51
C LEU A 311 -1.10 7.64 -5.94
N ASP A 312 -2.36 7.25 -6.10
CA ASP A 312 -3.50 7.94 -5.55
C ASP A 312 -3.93 7.30 -4.23
N LYS A 313 -4.48 8.10 -3.32
CA LYS A 313 -5.14 7.63 -2.08
C LYS A 313 -6.61 8.08 -2.00
N ASP A 314 -7.01 8.99 -2.87
CA ASP A 314 -8.23 9.78 -2.69
C ASP A 314 -9.44 9.06 -3.27
N LEU A 315 -9.28 8.28 -4.34
CA LEU A 315 -10.38 7.55 -4.96
C LEU A 315 -10.89 6.41 -4.07
N LEU A 316 -10.03 5.46 -3.69
CA LEU A 316 -10.44 4.34 -2.84
C LEU A 316 -10.61 4.76 -1.38
N GLY A 317 -9.77 5.70 -0.92
CA GLY A 317 -9.87 6.27 0.43
C GLY A 317 -10.95 7.33 0.60
N ARG A 318 -11.77 7.62 -0.41
CA ARG A 318 -12.85 8.63 -0.40
C ARG A 318 -12.40 9.98 0.18
N TYR A 319 -11.34 10.55 -0.39
CA TYR A 319 -10.69 11.78 0.10
C TYR A 319 -10.04 11.69 1.48
N GLY A 320 -9.82 10.47 1.95
CA GLY A 320 -9.13 10.17 3.20
C GLY A 320 -7.71 10.72 3.24
N LYS A 321 -7.19 10.81 4.47
CA LYS A 321 -5.83 11.27 4.77
C LYS A 321 -4.87 10.11 5.05
N LEU A 322 -5.18 8.89 4.63
CA LEU A 322 -4.34 7.72 4.87
C LEU A 322 -3.85 7.15 3.55
N TYR A 323 -2.54 6.96 3.41
CA TYR A 323 -1.93 6.10 2.41
C TYR A 323 -1.79 4.68 2.98
N SER A 324 -2.45 3.70 2.37
CA SER A 324 -2.35 2.29 2.72
C SER A 324 -2.75 1.41 1.52
N PRO A 325 -2.47 0.09 1.53
CA PRO A 325 -2.95 -0.82 0.49
C PRO A 325 -4.47 -0.74 0.25
N GLU A 326 -5.23 -0.39 1.30
CA GLU A 326 -6.68 -0.39 1.28
C GLU A 326 -7.29 0.97 0.86
N THR A 327 -6.47 2.01 0.72
CA THR A 327 -6.90 3.34 0.25
C THR A 327 -6.19 3.78 -1.02
N CYS A 328 -5.12 3.09 -1.42
CA CYS A 328 -4.30 3.48 -2.55
C CYS A 328 -4.49 2.60 -3.78
N SER A 329 -4.34 3.22 -4.95
CA SER A 329 -4.25 2.55 -6.25
C SER A 329 -3.32 3.32 -7.18
N PHE A 330 -2.84 2.65 -8.23
CA PHE A 330 -2.14 3.32 -9.33
C PHE A 330 -3.13 3.67 -10.42
N ILE A 331 -3.35 4.97 -10.62
CA ILE A 331 -4.24 5.49 -11.68
C ILE A 331 -3.46 6.38 -12.64
N THR A 332 -4.00 6.64 -13.82
CA THR A 332 -3.35 7.57 -14.76
C THR A 332 -3.39 8.98 -14.18
N HIS A 333 -2.43 9.82 -14.59
CA HIS A 333 -2.41 11.23 -14.18
C HIS A 333 -3.73 11.94 -14.51
N PHE A 334 -4.31 11.64 -15.68
CA PHE A 334 -5.61 12.15 -16.09
C PHE A 334 -6.72 11.78 -15.10
N LEU A 335 -6.84 10.50 -14.71
CA LEU A 335 -7.82 10.06 -13.72
C LEU A 335 -7.60 10.77 -12.39
N ASN A 336 -6.36 10.86 -11.92
CA ASN A 336 -6.04 11.55 -10.67
C ASN A 336 -6.54 13.01 -10.68
N THR A 337 -6.35 13.73 -11.79
CA THR A 337 -6.84 15.10 -11.96
C THR A 337 -8.37 15.18 -11.93
N VAL A 338 -9.10 14.23 -12.53
CA VAL A 338 -10.59 14.23 -12.52
C VAL A 338 -11.13 14.22 -11.08
N PHE A 339 -10.48 13.47 -10.18
CA PHE A 339 -10.91 13.36 -8.79
C PHE A 339 -10.52 14.55 -7.91
N GLU A 340 -9.72 15.49 -8.39
CA GLU A 340 -9.37 16.69 -7.63
C GLU A 340 -10.61 17.53 -7.29
N ARG A 341 -10.65 18.06 -6.06
CA ARG A 341 -11.76 18.89 -5.56
C ARG A 341 -11.79 20.30 -6.19
N ARG A 342 -10.69 20.74 -6.83
CA ARG A 342 -10.54 22.10 -7.37
C ARG A 342 -11.10 22.30 -8.78
N ASN A 343 -11.80 21.29 -9.31
CA ASN A 343 -12.29 21.31 -10.68
C ASN A 343 -13.62 22.06 -10.84
N ILE A 344 -14.18 22.65 -9.77
CA ILE A 344 -15.45 23.37 -9.81
C ILE A 344 -15.24 24.88 -9.85
N THR A 345 -16.05 25.58 -10.64
CA THR A 345 -16.21 27.03 -10.57
C THR A 345 -17.69 27.36 -10.58
N ILE A 346 -18.18 27.89 -9.44
CA ILE A 346 -19.52 28.49 -9.34
C ILE A 346 -19.33 30.00 -9.19
N LYS A 347 -19.98 30.78 -10.04
CA LYS A 347 -19.90 32.25 -10.03
C LYS A 347 -21.28 32.86 -10.24
N LYS A 348 -21.61 33.85 -9.41
CA LYS A 348 -22.80 34.68 -9.60
C LYS A 348 -22.56 35.70 -10.71
N ASP A 349 -23.49 35.80 -11.64
CA ASP A 349 -23.47 36.79 -12.72
C ASP A 349 -24.16 38.10 -12.31
N LYS A 350 -24.18 39.08 -13.24
CA LYS A 350 -24.79 40.40 -13.02
C LYS A 350 -26.31 40.35 -12.88
N ASN A 351 -26.96 39.31 -13.39
CA ASN A 351 -28.41 39.11 -13.35
C ASN A 351 -28.84 38.36 -12.08
N GLY A 352 -27.88 37.95 -11.26
CA GLY A 352 -28.12 37.23 -10.01
C GLY A 352 -28.13 35.70 -10.15
N MET A 353 -27.90 35.17 -11.35
CA MET A 353 -27.85 33.72 -11.63
C MET A 353 -26.46 33.16 -11.33
N TYR A 354 -26.38 31.88 -10.99
CA TYR A 354 -25.14 31.17 -10.69
C TYR A 354 -24.72 30.29 -11.86
N SER A 355 -23.60 30.60 -12.50
CA SER A 355 -23.00 29.76 -13.54
C SER A 355 -22.11 28.69 -12.91
N ALA A 356 -22.35 27.42 -13.24
CA ALA A 356 -21.54 26.28 -12.83
C ALA A 356 -20.69 25.77 -14.01
N LYS A 357 -19.38 25.60 -13.77
CA LYS A 357 -18.44 25.06 -14.76
C LYS A 357 -17.51 24.05 -14.10
N MET A 358 -17.13 23.02 -14.86
CA MET A 358 -16.10 22.07 -14.46
C MET A 358 -14.86 22.18 -15.34
N SER A 359 -13.69 22.35 -14.72
CA SER A 359 -12.40 22.42 -15.42
C SER A 359 -11.62 21.12 -15.25
N ILE A 360 -11.34 20.42 -16.35
CA ILE A 360 -10.51 19.20 -16.36
C ILE A 360 -9.45 19.35 -17.45
N VAL A 361 -8.17 19.33 -17.08
CA VAL A 361 -7.01 19.32 -18.00
C VAL A 361 -7.18 20.32 -19.16
N ASN A 362 -7.19 21.62 -18.83
CA ASN A 362 -7.36 22.75 -19.75
C ASN A 362 -8.66 22.78 -20.57
N LYS A 363 -9.62 21.88 -20.32
CA LYS A 363 -10.96 21.91 -20.90
C LYS A 363 -11.96 22.40 -19.87
N ILE A 364 -12.85 23.28 -20.31
CA ILE A 364 -13.96 23.80 -19.52
C ILE A 364 -15.24 23.13 -20.02
N HIS A 365 -15.93 22.47 -19.11
CA HIS A 365 -17.24 21.87 -19.31
C HIS A 365 -18.27 22.84 -18.73
N ASP A 366 -19.10 23.43 -19.59
CA ASP A 366 -20.21 24.27 -19.14
C ASP A 366 -21.37 23.39 -18.68
N ILE A 367 -21.82 23.60 -17.44
CA ILE A 367 -22.89 22.80 -16.82
C ILE A 367 -24.22 23.54 -16.94
N GLY A 368 -24.19 24.88 -16.85
CA GLY A 368 -25.36 25.73 -16.99
C GLY A 368 -25.40 26.90 -16.01
N THR A 369 -26.55 27.55 -15.96
CA THR A 369 -26.86 28.69 -15.08
C THR A 369 -28.10 28.41 -14.25
N PHE A 370 -28.04 28.67 -12.96
CA PHE A 370 -29.05 28.30 -11.97
C PHE A 370 -29.49 29.50 -11.14
N ALA A 371 -30.68 29.46 -10.55
CA ALA A 371 -31.18 30.58 -9.76
C ALA A 371 -30.46 30.71 -8.41
N THR A 372 -30.01 29.58 -7.86
CA THR A 372 -29.32 29.52 -6.57
C THR A 372 -27.95 28.85 -6.65
N GLU A 373 -27.08 29.14 -5.67
CA GLU A 373 -25.78 28.48 -5.53
C GLU A 373 -25.92 26.98 -5.23
N ALA A 374 -26.95 26.61 -4.47
CA ALA A 374 -27.24 25.23 -4.12
C ALA A 374 -27.61 24.40 -5.37
N GLU A 375 -28.53 24.90 -6.20
CA GLU A 375 -28.89 24.25 -7.48
C GLU A 375 -27.67 24.11 -8.41
N ALA A 376 -26.82 25.14 -8.47
CA ALA A 376 -25.58 25.09 -9.23
C ALA A 376 -24.60 24.02 -8.72
N MET A 377 -24.54 23.82 -7.40
CA MET A 377 -23.75 22.77 -6.77
C MET A 377 -24.32 21.38 -7.04
N ASP A 378 -25.63 21.20 -6.91
CA ASP A 378 -26.31 19.92 -7.15
C ASP A 378 -26.14 19.49 -8.61
N ALA A 379 -26.36 20.40 -9.55
CA ALA A 379 -26.14 20.15 -10.98
C ALA A 379 -24.68 19.81 -11.29
N PHE A 380 -23.71 20.45 -10.61
CA PHE A 380 -22.30 20.09 -10.74
C PHE A 380 -22.03 18.66 -10.22
N ILE A 381 -22.58 18.30 -9.06
CA ILE A 381 -22.40 16.98 -8.46
C ILE A 381 -22.93 15.92 -9.42
N GLU A 382 -24.14 16.11 -9.94
CA GLU A 382 -24.78 15.20 -10.90
C GLU A 382 -23.97 15.10 -12.21
N TYR A 383 -23.56 16.24 -12.78
CA TYR A 383 -22.73 16.25 -13.99
C TYR A 383 -21.43 15.47 -13.77
N LYS A 384 -20.74 15.71 -12.66
CA LYS A 384 -19.46 15.06 -12.36
C LYS A 384 -19.63 13.56 -12.10
N LYS A 385 -20.71 13.14 -11.43
CA LYS A 385 -21.08 11.72 -11.27
C LYS A 385 -21.25 11.04 -12.62
N ASN A 386 -22.05 11.63 -13.50
CA ASN A 386 -22.31 11.11 -14.85
C ASN A 386 -21.04 11.08 -15.72
N TYR A 387 -20.18 12.09 -15.61
CA TYR A 387 -18.89 12.14 -16.30
C TYR A 387 -17.96 11.01 -15.84
N ILE A 388 -17.83 10.81 -14.53
CA ILE A 388 -16.99 9.76 -13.95
C ILE A 388 -17.51 8.36 -14.34
N ALA A 389 -18.82 8.13 -14.32
CA ALA A 389 -19.41 6.86 -14.74
C ALA A 389 -19.11 6.55 -16.22
N LYS A 390 -19.33 7.52 -17.12
CA LYS A 390 -18.96 7.39 -18.54
C LYS A 390 -17.47 7.10 -18.72
N LEU A 391 -16.63 7.76 -17.93
CA LEU A 391 -15.20 7.56 -17.95
C LEU A 391 -14.84 6.14 -17.46
N ALA A 392 -15.44 5.66 -16.39
CA ALA A 392 -15.24 4.31 -15.86
C ALA A 392 -15.51 3.24 -16.92
N GLU A 393 -16.63 3.34 -17.64
CA GLU A 393 -16.97 2.43 -18.73
C GLU A 393 -15.92 2.45 -19.86
N SER A 394 -15.42 3.63 -20.25
CA SER A 394 -14.36 3.73 -21.27
C SER A 394 -12.99 3.15 -20.83
N TYR A 395 -12.80 3.02 -19.52
CA TYR A 395 -11.62 2.43 -18.88
C TYR A 395 -11.86 1.00 -18.39
N LYS A 396 -13.03 0.40 -18.65
CA LYS A 396 -13.33 -0.99 -18.28
C LYS A 396 -12.28 -1.94 -18.83
N GLY A 397 -11.72 -2.78 -17.96
CA GLY A 397 -10.59 -3.65 -18.27
C GLY A 397 -9.24 -2.94 -18.42
N LYS A 398 -9.14 -1.61 -18.36
CA LYS A 398 -7.86 -0.87 -18.41
C LYS A 398 -7.39 -0.40 -17.03
N ILE A 399 -8.25 -0.47 -16.04
CA ILE A 399 -8.01 -0.18 -14.63
C ILE A 399 -8.39 -1.39 -13.78
N GLN A 400 -7.93 -1.41 -12.53
CA GLN A 400 -8.32 -2.43 -11.57
C GLN A 400 -9.82 -2.38 -11.29
N ASP A 401 -10.42 -3.52 -10.99
CA ASP A 401 -11.86 -3.63 -10.69
C ASP A 401 -12.26 -2.76 -9.49
N CYS A 402 -11.41 -2.70 -8.46
CA CYS A 402 -11.66 -1.85 -7.29
C CYS A 402 -11.70 -0.35 -7.64
N VAL A 403 -10.87 0.08 -8.62
CA VAL A 403 -10.86 1.46 -9.13
C VAL A 403 -12.14 1.70 -9.93
N TYR A 404 -12.51 0.78 -10.83
CA TYR A 404 -13.76 0.87 -11.58
C TYR A 404 -14.99 0.97 -10.65
N ASP A 405 -15.09 0.08 -9.67
CA ASP A 405 -16.19 0.06 -8.70
C ASP A 405 -16.25 1.38 -7.91
N ALA A 406 -15.10 1.92 -7.50
CA ALA A 406 -15.03 3.20 -6.79
C ALA A 406 -15.45 4.38 -7.67
N MET A 407 -15.15 4.35 -8.98
CA MET A 407 -15.63 5.34 -9.93
C MET A 407 -17.14 5.26 -10.14
N MET A 408 -17.69 4.04 -10.27
CA MET A 408 -19.13 3.82 -10.48
C MET A 408 -19.96 4.17 -9.24
N SER A 409 -19.39 3.99 -8.04
CA SER A 409 -20.01 4.33 -6.76
C SER A 409 -19.60 5.71 -6.22
N TRP A 410 -19.00 6.54 -7.07
CA TRP A 410 -18.47 7.83 -6.63
C TRP A 410 -19.59 8.78 -6.20
N ASP A 411 -19.46 9.32 -4.99
CA ASP A 411 -20.36 10.32 -4.42
C ASP A 411 -19.56 11.46 -3.76
N ILE A 412 -20.02 12.70 -3.94
CA ILE A 412 -19.41 13.91 -3.35
C ILE A 412 -19.82 14.10 -1.89
N ALA A 413 -20.85 13.40 -1.40
CA ALA A 413 -21.42 13.60 -0.06
C ALA A 413 -20.49 13.24 1.14
N ALA A 414 -19.16 13.16 0.95
CA ALA A 414 -18.14 12.79 1.95
C ALA A 414 -17.12 13.90 2.27
#